data_AF-A0A6P2QBG2-F1
#
_entry.id   AF-A0A6P2QBG2-F1
#
_cell.length_a   1.000
_cell.length_b   1.000
_cell.length_c   1.000
_cell.angle_alpha   90.00
_cell.angle_beta   90.00
_cell.angle_gamma   90.00
#
_symmetry.space_group_name_H-M   'P 1'
#
loop_
_entity.id
_entity.type
_entity.pdbx_description
1 polymer ?
#
loop_
_entity_poly.entity_id
_entity_poly.type
_entity_poly.pdbx_seq_one_letter_code
_entity_poly.pdbx_strand_id
1 'polypeptide(L)'
;MITSLQHTQQHWVQAFGNAILKDSALKLTKPRVPLFREVTPCSLVTHVGTMLAMTMFWSGLASAAPQSTLRLALPGGAAVIYSNAANPQAPLSNRSWKRAVFVFPDGTTFGLLPRTGQTNTEGTEIEPPKTADISPSGQYVVIGRVETGTVWQGQGKPESVLSREYCPVVEVRTGCITSDQTGEICGQGWTAGQPAQWGTDEQTSTMLKSDRPSASNVLRYIEAGHPADWVLRDDSGADNVLRCDPLSSGNRASYRKIAAALRTKSATSDARLIEAALSKGLGGSLDTRESKDADAERRTAIVSVAKATLFTAPDDATASRTYLVQNDVVTVLKQSPAGWAYVDYVSASGKHVLRWIKADQISINE
;
A
#
# COMPACT_ATOMS: atom_id res chain seq x y z
N MET A 1 4.54 23.65 -33.67
CA MET A 1 5.09 22.34 -33.24
C MET A 1 4.29 21.86 -32.04
N ILE A 2 3.15 21.21 -32.28
CA ILE A 2 2.31 20.59 -31.25
C ILE A 2 1.84 19.27 -31.85
N THR A 3 2.67 18.23 -31.72
CA THR A 3 2.33 16.83 -32.03
C THR A 3 3.40 15.94 -31.40
N SER A 4 3.30 15.70 -30.09
CA SER A 4 4.07 14.63 -29.41
C SER A 4 3.45 14.19 -28.07
N LEU A 5 2.54 14.97 -27.48
CA LEU A 5 1.96 14.71 -26.16
C LEU A 5 0.74 13.76 -26.13
N GLN A 6 0.43 13.02 -27.20
CA GLN A 6 -0.72 12.09 -27.22
C GLN A 6 -0.34 10.59 -27.19
N HIS A 7 0.93 10.22 -27.27
CA HIS A 7 1.29 8.81 -27.52
C HIS A 7 1.50 7.94 -26.27
N THR A 8 1.58 8.51 -25.05
CA THR A 8 1.85 7.73 -23.82
C THR A 8 0.63 7.48 -22.93
N GLN A 9 -0.49 8.22 -23.11
CA GLN A 9 -1.75 7.93 -22.41
C GLN A 9 -2.63 6.88 -23.13
N GLN A 10 -2.37 6.58 -24.42
CA GLN A 10 -3.21 5.64 -25.19
C GLN A 10 -2.89 4.16 -24.95
N HIS A 11 -1.72 3.81 -24.40
CA HIS A 11 -1.36 2.40 -24.18
C HIS A 11 -2.10 1.77 -22.98
N TRP A 12 -2.56 2.55 -22.00
CA TRP A 12 -3.24 2.01 -20.80
C TRP A 12 -4.77 1.94 -20.94
N VAL A 13 -5.39 2.78 -21.76
CA VAL A 13 -6.84 2.74 -22.01
C VAL A 13 -7.22 1.64 -23.02
N GLN A 14 -6.36 1.34 -24.01
CA GLN A 14 -6.69 0.34 -25.04
C GLN A 14 -6.66 -1.12 -24.53
N ALA A 15 -5.90 -1.42 -23.47
CA ALA A 15 -5.90 -2.76 -22.88
C ALA A 15 -7.19 -3.07 -22.09
N PHE A 16 -7.85 -2.06 -21.52
CA PHE A 16 -9.08 -2.24 -20.73
C PHE A 16 -10.38 -1.96 -21.49
N GLY A 17 -10.37 -1.12 -22.55
CA GLY A 17 -11.58 -0.81 -23.32
C GLY A 17 -12.12 -1.96 -24.19
N ASN A 18 -11.25 -2.86 -24.66
CA ASN A 18 -11.65 -3.93 -25.60
C ASN A 18 -12.20 -5.19 -24.93
N ALA A 19 -12.04 -5.36 -23.62
CA ALA A 19 -12.57 -6.53 -22.91
C ALA A 19 -14.05 -6.37 -22.51
N ILE A 20 -14.58 -5.14 -22.44
CA ILE A 20 -15.93 -4.86 -21.92
C ILE A 20 -16.99 -4.72 -23.03
N LEU A 21 -16.60 -4.50 -24.30
CA LEU A 21 -17.55 -4.21 -25.40
C LEU A 21 -17.96 -5.41 -26.27
N LYS A 22 -17.49 -6.63 -25.99
CA LYS A 22 -17.73 -7.78 -26.89
C LYS A 22 -18.89 -8.71 -26.53
N ASP A 23 -19.58 -8.51 -25.41
CA ASP A 23 -20.57 -9.48 -24.90
C ASP A 23 -22.03 -9.01 -24.91
N SER A 24 -22.32 -7.89 -25.59
CA SER A 24 -23.70 -7.36 -25.71
C SER A 24 -24.24 -7.48 -27.12
N ALA A 25 -24.26 -8.69 -27.69
CA ALA A 25 -25.01 -8.97 -28.91
C ALA A 25 -25.32 -10.46 -29.09
N LEU A 26 -26.22 -11.03 -28.28
CA LEU A 26 -26.91 -12.26 -28.65
C LEU A 26 -28.37 -12.24 -28.21
N LYS A 27 -29.24 -12.20 -29.22
CA LYS A 27 -30.70 -12.16 -29.16
C LYS A 27 -31.25 -13.41 -28.48
N LEU A 28 -32.21 -13.21 -27.57
CA LEU A 28 -33.02 -14.24 -26.95
C LEU A 28 -33.97 -14.87 -27.99
N THR A 29 -33.79 -16.16 -28.30
CA THR A 29 -34.84 -17.00 -28.91
C THR A 29 -35.01 -18.25 -28.05
N LYS A 30 -36.18 -18.36 -27.42
CA LYS A 30 -36.62 -19.51 -26.58
C LYS A 30 -36.84 -20.75 -27.44
N PRO A 31 -36.49 -21.95 -26.96
CA PRO A 31 -37.16 -23.18 -27.37
C PRO A 31 -38.05 -23.74 -26.25
N ARG A 32 -39.25 -24.17 -26.65
CA ARG A 32 -40.23 -24.94 -25.88
C ARG A 32 -39.74 -26.38 -25.70
N VAL A 33 -39.97 -26.93 -24.51
CA VAL A 33 -39.89 -28.36 -24.16
C VAL A 33 -41.16 -29.08 -24.63
N PRO A 34 -41.07 -30.36 -25.01
CA PRO A 34 -42.12 -31.32 -24.67
C PRO A 34 -41.59 -32.49 -23.83
N LEU A 35 -42.37 -32.82 -22.80
CA LEU A 35 -42.36 -34.07 -22.03
C LEU A 35 -42.62 -35.28 -22.94
N PHE A 36 -42.07 -36.45 -22.59
CA PHE A 36 -42.72 -37.79 -22.53
C PHE A 36 -41.67 -38.81 -22.01
N ARG A 37 -41.78 -39.28 -20.75
CA ARG A 37 -42.48 -40.48 -20.24
C ARG A 37 -41.70 -41.80 -20.46
N GLU A 38 -41.18 -42.32 -19.35
CA GLU A 38 -40.62 -43.67 -19.17
C GLU A 38 -41.66 -44.78 -19.39
N VAL A 39 -41.24 -45.86 -20.06
CA VAL A 39 -41.76 -47.23 -19.90
C VAL A 39 -40.62 -48.23 -20.15
N THR A 40 -40.27 -49.03 -19.15
CA THR A 40 -39.52 -50.31 -19.19
C THR A 40 -40.56 -51.45 -19.38
N PRO A 41 -40.26 -52.75 -19.72
CA PRO A 41 -38.99 -53.48 -19.61
C PRO A 41 -38.70 -54.61 -20.67
N CYS A 42 -37.63 -55.39 -20.39
CA CYS A 42 -37.36 -56.78 -20.78
C CYS A 42 -36.99 -57.14 -22.24
N SER A 43 -35.76 -57.62 -22.45
CA SER A 43 -35.43 -59.05 -22.61
C SER A 43 -34.02 -59.28 -23.20
N LEU A 44 -33.38 -60.36 -22.73
CA LEU A 44 -32.07 -60.87 -23.18
C LEU A 44 -32.09 -61.28 -24.66
N VAL A 45 -30.99 -61.02 -25.39
CA VAL A 45 -30.35 -62.02 -26.26
C VAL A 45 -28.83 -61.77 -26.30
N THR A 46 -28.09 -62.84 -26.07
CA THR A 46 -26.64 -63.03 -26.20
C THR A 46 -26.13 -62.83 -27.62
N HIS A 47 -24.96 -62.21 -27.80
CA HIS A 47 -23.95 -62.77 -28.71
C HIS A 47 -22.53 -62.26 -28.41
N VAL A 48 -21.65 -63.24 -28.35
CA VAL A 48 -20.20 -63.20 -28.19
C VAL A 48 -19.55 -62.28 -29.23
N GLY A 49 -18.65 -61.40 -28.77
CA GLY A 49 -17.85 -60.54 -29.65
C GLY A 49 -16.61 -60.02 -28.91
N THR A 50 -15.51 -60.77 -29.03
CA THR A 50 -14.12 -60.27 -29.11
C THR A 50 -13.73 -59.09 -28.20
N MET A 51 -13.11 -59.40 -27.06
CA MET A 51 -12.33 -58.42 -26.29
C MET A 51 -11.11 -57.96 -27.09
N LEU A 52 -11.24 -56.83 -27.78
CA LEU A 52 -10.11 -55.97 -28.12
C LEU A 52 -9.87 -55.06 -26.91
N ALA A 53 -8.88 -55.43 -26.09
CA ALA A 53 -8.37 -54.55 -25.05
C ALA A 53 -7.65 -53.37 -25.72
N MET A 54 -8.41 -52.32 -26.07
CA MET A 54 -7.85 -51.00 -26.31
C MET A 54 -7.36 -50.48 -24.95
N THR A 55 -6.07 -50.67 -24.69
CA THR A 55 -5.34 -49.89 -23.69
C THR A 55 -5.28 -48.45 -24.19
N MET A 56 -6.34 -47.68 -23.92
CA MET A 56 -6.27 -46.23 -24.00
C MET A 56 -5.24 -45.75 -22.99
N PHE A 57 -4.02 -45.51 -23.45
CA PHE A 57 -3.09 -44.61 -22.78
C PHE A 57 -3.73 -43.21 -22.82
N TRP A 58 -4.63 -42.95 -21.88
CA TRP A 58 -4.86 -41.60 -21.41
C TRP A 58 -3.58 -41.15 -20.74
N SER A 59 -2.67 -40.61 -21.55
CA SER A 59 -1.69 -39.65 -21.07
C SER A 59 -2.50 -38.50 -20.50
N GLY A 60 -2.78 -38.58 -19.19
CA GLY A 60 -3.35 -37.50 -18.42
C GLY A 60 -2.45 -36.29 -18.67
N LEU A 61 -2.95 -35.35 -19.45
CA LEU A 61 -2.56 -33.96 -19.29
C LEU A 61 -2.90 -33.66 -17.83
N ALA A 62 -1.91 -33.79 -16.95
CA ALA A 62 -1.93 -33.11 -15.70
C ALA A 62 -2.00 -31.63 -16.07
N SER A 63 -3.23 -31.11 -16.24
CA SER A 63 -3.49 -29.69 -16.11
C SER A 63 -2.98 -29.35 -14.73
N ALA A 64 -1.75 -28.84 -14.67
CA ALA A 64 -1.21 -28.24 -13.47
C ALA A 64 -2.30 -27.28 -13.00
N ALA A 65 -2.89 -27.58 -11.83
CA ALA A 65 -3.93 -26.72 -11.27
C ALA A 65 -3.37 -25.28 -11.31
N PRO A 66 -4.10 -24.31 -11.89
CA PRO A 66 -3.59 -22.96 -12.02
C PRO A 66 -3.12 -22.51 -10.64
N GLN A 67 -1.84 -22.15 -10.52
CA GLN A 67 -1.22 -21.81 -9.23
C GLN A 67 -2.12 -20.77 -8.56
N SER A 68 -2.74 -21.18 -7.44
CA SER A 68 -3.70 -20.37 -6.70
C SER A 68 -3.02 -19.34 -5.80
N THR A 69 -1.69 -19.39 -5.75
CA THR A 69 -0.84 -18.52 -4.94
C THR A 69 0.43 -18.15 -5.70
N LEU A 70 1.01 -17.01 -5.36
CA LEU A 70 2.32 -16.56 -5.83
C LEU A 70 3.19 -16.28 -4.62
N ARG A 71 4.39 -16.85 -4.56
CA ARG A 71 5.38 -16.54 -3.53
C ARG A 71 6.45 -15.64 -4.12
N LEU A 72 6.57 -14.43 -3.60
CA LEU A 72 7.68 -13.53 -3.91
C LEU A 72 8.72 -13.62 -2.80
N ALA A 73 9.95 -14.03 -3.15
CA ALA A 73 11.06 -14.01 -2.22
C ALA A 73 11.56 -12.57 -2.02
N LEU A 74 11.85 -12.21 -0.77
CA LEU A 74 12.48 -10.95 -0.40
C LEU A 74 13.90 -11.21 0.12
N PRO A 75 14.79 -10.19 0.10
CA PRO A 75 16.10 -10.27 0.71
C PRO A 75 16.04 -10.76 2.17
N GLY A 76 17.09 -11.46 2.62
CA GLY A 76 17.19 -11.96 3.99
C GLY A 76 16.31 -13.19 4.31
N GLY A 77 15.69 -13.82 3.29
CA GLY A 77 14.90 -15.05 3.46
C GLY A 77 13.42 -14.83 3.79
N ALA A 78 12.98 -13.58 3.88
CA ALA A 78 11.57 -13.23 3.98
C ALA A 78 10.84 -13.48 2.65
N ALA A 79 9.50 -13.46 2.67
CA ALA A 79 8.69 -13.57 1.47
C ALA A 79 7.33 -12.90 1.64
N VAL A 80 6.65 -12.62 0.53
CA VAL A 80 5.22 -12.30 0.51
C VAL A 80 4.49 -13.37 -0.29
N ILE A 81 3.46 -13.97 0.30
CA ILE A 81 2.57 -14.91 -0.35
C ILE A 81 1.30 -14.18 -0.77
N TYR A 82 1.06 -14.13 -2.07
CA TYR A 82 -0.16 -13.61 -2.66
C TYR A 82 -1.14 -14.74 -2.91
N SER A 83 -2.43 -14.51 -2.64
CA SER A 83 -3.50 -15.49 -2.86
C SER A 83 -4.83 -14.81 -3.16
N ASN A 84 -5.83 -15.61 -3.54
CA ASN A 84 -7.15 -15.13 -3.95
C ASN A 84 -7.06 -14.14 -5.14
N ALA A 85 -6.65 -14.66 -6.29
CA ALA A 85 -6.50 -13.91 -7.53
C ALA A 85 -7.79 -13.17 -7.90
N ALA A 86 -7.69 -11.90 -8.28
CA ALA A 86 -8.86 -11.15 -8.77
C ALA A 86 -9.36 -11.73 -10.10
N ASN A 87 -8.43 -12.07 -11.00
CA ASN A 87 -8.69 -12.84 -12.22
C ASN A 87 -7.81 -14.11 -12.25
N PRO A 88 -8.33 -15.28 -11.83
CA PRO A 88 -7.58 -16.55 -11.86
C PRO A 88 -7.21 -17.04 -13.26
N GLN A 89 -7.82 -16.50 -14.33
CA GLN A 89 -7.50 -16.87 -15.70
C GLN A 89 -6.38 -16.00 -16.30
N ALA A 90 -6.04 -14.88 -15.66
CA ALA A 90 -4.92 -14.06 -16.09
C ALA A 90 -3.58 -14.80 -15.92
N PRO A 91 -2.60 -14.59 -16.82
CA PRO A 91 -1.22 -15.04 -16.63
C PRO A 91 -0.68 -14.59 -15.28
N LEU A 92 0.14 -15.41 -14.61
CA LEU A 92 0.63 -15.13 -13.25
C LEU A 92 1.35 -13.77 -13.14
N SER A 93 2.07 -13.35 -14.18
CA SER A 93 2.77 -12.05 -14.23
C SER A 93 1.83 -10.85 -14.29
N ASN A 94 0.58 -11.05 -14.71
CA ASN A 94 -0.41 -9.99 -14.95
C ASN A 94 -1.57 -10.08 -13.96
N ARG A 95 -1.44 -10.93 -12.95
CA ARG A 95 -2.51 -11.22 -12.00
C ARG A 95 -2.39 -10.30 -10.81
N SER A 96 -3.49 -9.61 -10.50
CA SER A 96 -3.69 -8.94 -9.23
C SER A 96 -4.34 -9.89 -8.21
N TRP A 97 -4.18 -9.57 -6.93
CA TRP A 97 -4.51 -10.46 -5.81
C TRP A 97 -5.36 -9.74 -4.78
N LYS A 98 -6.15 -10.49 -4.03
CA LYS A 98 -6.96 -9.97 -2.93
C LYS A 98 -6.30 -10.20 -1.57
N ARG A 99 -5.17 -10.92 -1.51
CA ARG A 99 -4.51 -11.18 -0.23
C ARG A 99 -3.00 -11.22 -0.40
N ALA A 100 -2.30 -10.57 0.52
CA ALA A 100 -0.86 -10.64 0.71
C ALA A 100 -0.56 -11.02 2.17
N VAL A 101 0.27 -12.04 2.38
CA VAL A 101 0.73 -12.53 3.68
C VAL A 101 2.25 -12.39 3.73
N PHE A 102 2.76 -11.67 4.72
CA PHE A 102 4.20 -11.59 4.94
C PHE A 102 4.67 -12.84 5.66
N VAL A 103 5.84 -13.35 5.26
CA VAL A 103 6.48 -14.55 5.81
C VAL A 103 7.90 -14.18 6.23
N PHE A 104 8.20 -14.34 7.50
CA PHE A 104 9.54 -14.16 8.03
C PHE A 104 10.45 -15.35 7.71
N PRO A 105 11.78 -15.19 7.82
CA PRO A 105 12.73 -16.29 7.57
C PRO A 105 12.53 -17.50 8.48
N ASP A 106 12.01 -17.30 9.69
CA ASP A 106 11.67 -18.37 10.65
C ASP A 106 10.34 -19.07 10.35
N GLY A 107 9.64 -18.67 9.28
CA GLY A 107 8.36 -19.22 8.87
C GLY A 107 7.15 -18.61 9.58
N THR A 108 7.35 -17.69 10.53
CA THR A 108 6.23 -16.95 11.13
C THR A 108 5.58 -16.03 10.08
N THR A 109 4.26 -15.80 10.22
CA THR A 109 3.50 -15.07 9.20
C THR A 109 2.52 -14.09 9.80
N PHE A 110 2.17 -13.05 9.04
CA PHE A 110 1.04 -12.18 9.35
C PHE A 110 0.34 -11.70 8.07
N GLY A 111 -0.94 -11.34 8.21
CA GLY A 111 -1.70 -10.73 7.11
C GLY A 111 -1.20 -9.32 6.85
N LEU A 112 -0.57 -9.10 5.70
CA LEU A 112 -0.07 -7.78 5.31
C LEU A 112 -1.20 -6.95 4.71
N LEU A 113 -1.96 -7.53 3.77
CA LEU A 113 -3.13 -6.93 3.13
C LEU A 113 -4.20 -8.02 2.85
N PRO A 114 -5.49 -7.83 3.21
CA PRO A 114 -5.98 -6.80 4.11
C PRO A 114 -5.38 -6.94 5.51
N ARG A 115 -5.36 -5.82 6.23
CA ARG A 115 -4.83 -5.72 7.59
C ARG A 115 -5.69 -6.49 8.58
N THR A 116 -5.15 -6.73 9.78
CA THR A 116 -5.88 -7.43 10.84
C THR A 116 -7.18 -6.68 11.18
N GLY A 117 -8.31 -7.38 11.17
CA GLY A 117 -9.62 -6.76 11.43
C GLY A 117 -10.21 -5.99 10.24
N GLN A 118 -9.50 -5.91 9.10
CA GLN A 118 -10.04 -5.35 7.87
C GLN A 118 -10.48 -6.46 6.92
N THR A 119 -11.62 -6.24 6.26
CA THR A 119 -11.98 -6.91 5.02
C THR A 119 -11.59 -5.99 3.87
N ASN A 120 -11.14 -6.55 2.75
CA ASN A 120 -11.02 -5.73 1.55
C ASN A 120 -12.38 -5.13 1.20
N THR A 121 -12.38 -3.87 0.80
CA THR A 121 -13.50 -3.31 0.05
C THR A 121 -13.65 -4.05 -1.27
N GLU A 122 -14.88 -4.13 -1.79
CA GLU A 122 -15.08 -4.58 -3.16
C GLU A 122 -14.26 -3.69 -4.10
N GLY A 123 -13.49 -4.29 -5.01
CA GLY A 123 -12.60 -3.56 -5.91
C GLY A 123 -11.18 -3.29 -5.38
N THR A 124 -10.77 -3.83 -4.22
CA THR A 124 -9.35 -3.84 -3.82
C THR A 124 -8.56 -4.90 -4.58
N GLU A 125 -7.48 -4.46 -5.21
CA GLU A 125 -6.53 -5.30 -5.95
C GLU A 125 -5.10 -5.01 -5.48
N ILE A 126 -4.29 -6.06 -5.30
CA ILE A 126 -2.92 -5.99 -4.83
C ILE A 126 -2.00 -6.51 -5.92
N GLU A 127 -0.97 -5.73 -6.25
CA GLU A 127 0.01 -6.06 -7.26
C GLU A 127 1.31 -6.55 -6.61
N PRO A 128 1.86 -7.70 -7.04
CA PRO A 128 3.15 -8.14 -6.57
C PRO A 128 4.28 -7.19 -7.01
N PRO A 129 5.26 -6.91 -6.13
CA PRO A 129 6.43 -6.11 -6.47
C PRO A 129 7.21 -6.69 -7.65
N LYS A 130 7.70 -5.80 -8.50
CA LYS A 130 8.75 -6.06 -9.49
C LYS A 130 10.12 -5.83 -8.86
N THR A 131 11.18 -6.21 -9.55
CA THR A 131 12.56 -6.00 -9.07
C THR A 131 12.85 -4.53 -8.77
N ALA A 132 12.29 -3.60 -9.55
CA ALA A 132 12.46 -2.16 -9.35
C ALA A 132 11.71 -1.62 -8.13
N ASP A 133 10.78 -2.38 -7.56
CA ASP A 133 9.99 -2.02 -6.37
C ASP A 133 10.67 -2.49 -5.07
N ILE A 134 11.84 -3.13 -5.19
CA ILE A 134 12.71 -3.49 -4.08
C ILE A 134 13.87 -2.49 -4.07
N SER A 135 14.06 -1.87 -2.91
CA SER A 135 15.18 -0.95 -2.69
C SER A 135 16.53 -1.58 -3.04
N PRO A 136 17.53 -0.82 -3.52
CA PRO A 136 18.85 -1.36 -3.84
C PRO A 136 19.52 -2.09 -2.66
N SER A 137 19.32 -1.58 -1.45
CA SER A 137 19.75 -2.21 -0.19
C SER A 137 18.98 -3.50 0.16
N GLY A 138 17.81 -3.72 -0.45
CA GLY A 138 16.89 -4.80 -0.12
C GLY A 138 16.16 -4.63 1.22
N GLN A 139 16.31 -3.49 1.88
CA GLN A 139 15.70 -3.23 3.19
C GLN A 139 14.22 -2.89 3.10
N TYR A 140 13.77 -2.35 1.97
CA TYR A 140 12.41 -1.92 1.71
C TYR A 140 11.86 -2.53 0.41
N VAL A 141 10.55 -2.76 0.42
CA VAL A 141 9.78 -3.16 -0.76
C VAL A 141 8.47 -2.39 -0.82
N VAL A 142 8.08 -1.91 -2.01
CA VAL A 142 6.75 -1.34 -2.26
C VAL A 142 5.83 -2.40 -2.81
N ILE A 143 4.63 -2.43 -2.26
CA ILE A 143 3.55 -3.29 -2.73
C ILE A 143 2.46 -2.39 -3.30
N GLY A 144 2.12 -2.57 -4.57
CA GLY A 144 1.04 -1.81 -5.20
C GLY A 144 -0.31 -2.28 -4.67
N ARG A 145 -1.20 -1.34 -4.35
CA ARG A 145 -2.58 -1.63 -3.96
C ARG A 145 -3.51 -0.61 -4.60
N VAL A 146 -4.49 -1.09 -5.34
CA VAL A 146 -5.54 -0.26 -5.93
C VAL A 146 -6.84 -0.51 -5.17
N GLU A 147 -7.53 0.55 -4.78
CA GLU A 147 -8.89 0.48 -4.23
C GLU A 147 -9.84 1.18 -5.20
N THR A 148 -10.82 0.45 -5.71
CA THR A 148 -11.87 0.99 -6.60
C THR A 148 -13.19 1.04 -5.87
N GLY A 149 -13.90 2.17 -5.95
CA GLY A 149 -15.19 2.34 -5.29
C GLY A 149 -16.06 3.40 -5.94
N THR A 150 -17.33 3.40 -5.57
CA THR A 150 -18.31 4.35 -6.09
C THR A 150 -18.43 5.55 -5.17
N VAL A 151 -18.39 6.76 -5.73
CA VAL A 151 -18.43 8.01 -4.99
C VAL A 151 -19.63 8.83 -5.40
N TRP A 152 -20.41 9.23 -4.40
CA TRP A 152 -21.59 10.06 -4.59
C TRP A 152 -21.16 11.50 -4.89
N GLN A 153 -21.58 12.04 -6.04
CA GLN A 153 -21.17 13.37 -6.50
C GLN A 153 -22.14 14.50 -6.14
N GLY A 154 -23.18 14.22 -5.34
CA GLY A 154 -24.25 15.16 -5.03
C GLY A 154 -25.58 14.81 -5.70
N GLN A 155 -26.66 15.46 -5.26
CA GLN A 155 -28.00 15.24 -5.84
C GLN A 155 -28.01 15.61 -7.34
N GLY A 156 -28.56 14.72 -8.16
CA GLY A 156 -28.73 14.93 -9.60
C GLY A 156 -27.49 14.64 -10.46
N LYS A 157 -26.36 14.23 -9.86
CA LYS A 157 -25.18 13.78 -10.60
C LYS A 157 -25.05 12.26 -10.51
N PRO A 158 -24.67 11.58 -11.62
CA PRO A 158 -24.43 10.15 -11.59
C PRO A 158 -23.28 9.84 -10.63
N GLU A 159 -23.40 8.70 -9.95
CA GLU A 159 -22.31 8.14 -9.17
C GLU A 159 -21.10 7.88 -10.09
N SER A 160 -19.89 8.21 -9.62
CA SER A 160 -18.66 7.93 -10.36
C SER A 160 -17.88 6.83 -9.69
N VAL A 161 -17.40 5.87 -10.48
CA VAL A 161 -16.38 4.92 -10.02
C VAL A 161 -15.04 5.66 -10.01
N LEU A 162 -14.43 5.79 -8.83
CA LEU A 162 -13.08 6.28 -8.67
C LEU A 162 -12.18 5.13 -8.24
N SER A 163 -10.97 5.13 -8.77
CA SER A 163 -9.90 4.23 -8.38
C SER A 163 -8.79 5.04 -7.72
N ARG A 164 -8.24 4.53 -6.62
CA ARG A 164 -7.13 5.15 -5.93
C ARG A 164 -6.02 4.13 -5.72
N GLU A 165 -4.83 4.52 -6.09
CA GLU A 165 -3.62 3.74 -5.90
C GLU A 165 -2.92 4.12 -4.60
N TYR A 166 -2.45 3.10 -3.91
CA TYR A 166 -1.70 3.11 -2.67
C TYR A 166 -0.42 2.29 -2.87
N CYS A 167 0.66 2.72 -2.23
CA CYS A 167 1.95 2.07 -2.28
C CYS A 167 2.53 1.96 -0.87
N PRO A 168 2.06 0.97 -0.07
CA PRO A 168 2.68 0.62 1.19
C PRO A 168 4.15 0.23 1.02
N VAL A 169 5.01 0.91 1.77
CA VAL A 169 6.46 0.66 1.83
C VAL A 169 6.75 -0.20 3.05
N VAL A 170 7.14 -1.45 2.81
CA VAL A 170 7.38 -2.45 3.84
C VAL A 170 8.87 -2.57 4.11
N GLU A 171 9.28 -2.39 5.37
CA GLU A 171 10.61 -2.77 5.84
C GLU A 171 10.71 -4.29 5.92
N VAL A 172 11.54 -4.90 5.09
CA VAL A 172 11.66 -6.36 4.93
C VAL A 172 12.06 -7.05 6.23
N ARG A 173 12.88 -6.42 7.06
CA ARG A 173 13.35 -7.02 8.32
C ARG A 173 12.22 -7.24 9.33
N THR A 174 11.26 -6.32 9.39
CA THR A 174 10.25 -6.26 10.47
C THR A 174 8.84 -6.49 9.96
N GLY A 175 8.62 -6.39 8.65
CA GLY A 175 7.28 -6.32 8.05
C GLY A 175 6.52 -5.03 8.40
N CYS A 176 7.18 -4.02 8.96
CA CYS A 176 6.58 -2.70 9.23
C CYS A 176 6.25 -2.00 7.92
N ILE A 177 4.99 -1.61 7.73
CA ILE A 177 4.60 -0.62 6.72
C ILE A 177 5.05 0.74 7.27
N THR A 178 6.19 1.21 6.80
CA THR A 178 6.81 2.47 7.22
C THR A 178 6.12 3.70 6.63
N SER A 179 5.35 3.51 5.56
CA SER A 179 4.60 4.56 4.89
C SER A 179 3.57 3.91 3.97
N ASP A 180 2.41 4.57 3.78
CA ASP A 180 1.40 4.18 2.77
C ASP A 180 1.12 5.37 1.85
N GLN A 181 1.94 5.52 0.80
CA GLN A 181 1.85 6.67 -0.11
C GLN A 181 0.72 6.50 -1.13
N THR A 182 0.33 7.59 -1.81
CA THR A 182 -0.68 7.55 -2.88
C THR A 182 -0.30 8.44 -4.05
N GLY A 183 -0.84 8.15 -5.24
CA GLY A 183 -0.66 8.98 -6.44
C GLY A 183 0.57 8.59 -7.26
N GLU A 184 1.18 9.56 -7.96
CA GLU A 184 2.19 9.30 -9.00
C GLU A 184 3.43 8.53 -8.52
N ILE A 185 3.72 8.54 -7.22
CA ILE A 185 4.82 7.79 -6.61
C ILE A 185 4.57 6.26 -6.60
N CYS A 186 3.31 5.82 -6.73
CA CYS A 186 2.94 4.41 -6.59
C CYS A 186 3.24 3.51 -7.79
N GLY A 187 3.64 4.06 -8.94
CA GLY A 187 4.05 3.28 -10.12
C GLY A 187 5.54 3.36 -10.43
N GLN A 188 6.35 3.82 -9.47
CA GLN A 188 7.70 4.29 -9.71
C GLN A 188 8.67 3.47 -8.88
N GLY A 189 9.69 2.89 -9.52
CA GLY A 189 10.71 2.10 -8.84
C GLY A 189 11.78 2.95 -8.14
N TRP A 190 12.85 2.31 -7.68
CA TRP A 190 13.97 2.97 -7.02
C TRP A 190 15.00 3.40 -8.06
N THR A 191 15.14 4.71 -8.29
CA THR A 191 16.26 5.29 -9.04
C THR A 191 16.62 6.67 -8.49
N ALA A 192 17.92 6.94 -8.40
CA ALA A 192 18.48 8.22 -7.98
C ALA A 192 18.10 9.38 -8.89
N GLY A 193 17.78 10.53 -8.30
CA GLY A 193 17.68 11.81 -9.04
C GLY A 193 16.45 11.99 -9.93
N GLN A 194 15.49 11.06 -9.92
CA GLN A 194 14.25 11.18 -10.69
C GLN A 194 13.07 11.60 -9.77
N PRO A 195 12.38 12.71 -10.06
CA PRO A 195 11.41 13.33 -9.15
C PRO A 195 10.12 12.52 -8.92
N ALA A 196 9.86 11.48 -9.72
CA ALA A 196 8.72 10.59 -9.56
C ALA A 196 9.06 9.29 -8.81
N GLN A 197 10.34 9.01 -8.54
CA GLN A 197 10.83 7.71 -8.06
C GLN A 197 11.28 7.77 -6.60
N TRP A 198 11.39 6.61 -5.94
CA TRP A 198 11.73 6.53 -4.51
C TRP A 198 13.12 7.12 -4.18
N GLY A 199 13.98 7.32 -5.18
CA GLY A 199 15.33 7.88 -5.00
C GLY A 199 16.40 6.82 -4.74
N THR A 200 17.50 7.24 -4.13
CA THR A 200 18.52 6.35 -3.51
C THR A 200 18.08 5.87 -2.14
N ASP A 201 18.67 4.78 -1.63
CA ASP A 201 18.42 4.29 -0.27
C ASP A 201 18.59 5.39 0.80
N GLU A 202 19.60 6.25 0.68
CA GLU A 202 19.83 7.34 1.64
C GLU A 202 18.71 8.39 1.59
N GLN A 203 18.25 8.73 0.39
CA GLN A 203 17.16 9.68 0.17
C GLN A 203 15.83 9.13 0.68
N THR A 204 15.51 7.87 0.35
CA THR A 204 14.27 7.22 0.78
C THR A 204 14.30 6.92 2.28
N SER A 205 15.42 6.43 2.82
CA SER A 205 15.50 6.02 4.23
C SER A 205 15.24 7.16 5.21
N THR A 206 15.59 8.40 4.86
CA THR A 206 15.25 9.57 5.69
C THR A 206 13.73 9.75 5.75
N MET A 207 13.04 9.74 4.60
CA MET A 207 11.58 9.81 4.52
C MET A 207 10.91 8.65 5.26
N LEU A 208 11.35 7.42 5.01
CA LEU A 208 10.76 6.21 5.61
C LEU A 208 11.00 6.12 7.12
N LYS A 209 12.11 6.68 7.63
CA LYS A 209 12.35 6.78 9.08
C LYS A 209 11.45 7.83 9.72
N SER A 210 11.25 8.97 9.07
CA SER A 210 10.38 10.04 9.56
C SER A 210 8.91 9.64 9.55
N ASP A 211 8.46 8.95 8.50
CA ASP A 211 7.08 8.49 8.35
C ASP A 211 6.78 7.21 9.15
N ARG A 212 7.81 6.57 9.72
CA ARG A 212 7.67 5.32 10.47
C ARG A 212 6.68 5.51 11.64
N PRO A 213 5.59 4.72 11.69
CA PRO A 213 4.65 4.79 12.80
C PRO A 213 5.31 4.49 14.15
N SER A 214 4.94 5.26 15.17
CA SER A 214 5.39 5.06 16.55
C SER A 214 4.30 5.37 17.56
N ALA A 215 4.33 4.70 18.71
CA ALA A 215 3.33 4.90 19.75
C ALA A 215 3.35 6.33 20.32
N SER A 216 4.52 6.96 20.37
CA SER A 216 4.63 8.36 20.79
C SER A 216 3.96 9.31 19.80
N ASN A 217 4.14 9.11 18.50
CA ASN A 217 3.48 9.92 17.46
C ASN A 217 1.97 9.70 17.46
N VAL A 218 1.51 8.45 17.49
CA VAL A 218 0.07 8.12 17.56
C VAL A 218 -0.55 8.81 18.78
N LEU A 219 0.06 8.66 19.95
CA LEU A 219 -0.45 9.28 21.17
C LEU A 219 -0.47 10.80 21.07
N ARG A 220 0.57 11.43 20.53
CA ARG A 220 0.64 12.89 20.35
C ARG A 220 -0.54 13.41 19.53
N TYR A 221 -0.92 12.73 18.44
CA TYR A 221 -2.08 13.13 17.63
C TYR A 221 -3.41 12.93 18.37
N ILE A 222 -3.54 11.85 19.13
CA ILE A 222 -4.72 11.59 19.97
C ILE A 222 -4.86 12.66 21.05
N GLU A 223 -3.76 13.01 21.73
CA GLU A 223 -3.73 14.06 22.76
C GLU A 223 -3.98 15.45 22.15
N ALA A 224 -3.64 15.66 20.87
CA ALA A 224 -4.02 16.84 20.09
C ALA A 224 -5.49 16.86 19.63
N GLY A 225 -6.30 15.86 20.00
CA GLY A 225 -7.74 15.81 19.75
C GLY A 225 -8.17 15.01 18.53
N HIS A 226 -7.25 14.36 17.82
CA HIS A 226 -7.61 13.53 16.66
C HIS A 226 -8.22 12.18 17.10
N PRO A 227 -9.20 11.64 16.37
CA PRO A 227 -9.77 10.32 16.67
C PRO A 227 -8.71 9.21 16.59
N ALA A 228 -8.58 8.42 17.65
CA ALA A 228 -7.55 7.38 17.75
C ALA A 228 -7.64 6.30 16.66
N ASP A 229 -8.86 5.94 16.27
CA ASP A 229 -9.15 5.01 15.19
C ASP A 229 -8.72 5.56 13.82
N TRP A 230 -8.88 6.86 13.59
CA TRP A 230 -8.44 7.51 12.37
C TRP A 230 -6.91 7.57 12.29
N VAL A 231 -6.25 8.03 13.36
CA VAL A 231 -4.78 8.11 13.42
C VAL A 231 -4.15 6.73 13.18
N LEU A 232 -4.67 5.69 13.83
CA LEU A 232 -4.16 4.33 13.60
C LEU A 232 -4.45 3.82 12.21
N ARG A 233 -5.60 4.14 11.60
CA ARG A 233 -5.89 3.71 10.23
C ARG A 233 -4.89 4.30 9.23
N ASP A 234 -4.49 5.54 9.42
CA ASP A 234 -3.47 6.21 8.60
C ASP A 234 -2.09 5.55 8.80
N ASP A 235 -1.77 5.13 10.03
CA ASP A 235 -0.57 4.35 10.38
C ASP A 235 -0.67 2.84 10.08
N SER A 236 -1.65 2.43 9.27
CA SER A 236 -1.89 1.04 8.87
C SER A 236 -2.25 0.07 10.01
N GLY A 237 -2.90 0.55 11.05
CA GLY A 237 -3.53 -0.25 12.11
C GLY A 237 -2.62 -0.52 13.30
N ALA A 238 -3.22 -0.94 14.43
CA ALA A 238 -2.47 -1.17 15.66
C ALA A 238 -1.40 -2.26 15.52
N ASP A 239 -1.67 -3.31 14.73
CA ASP A 239 -0.70 -4.36 14.48
C ASP A 239 0.52 -3.87 13.70
N ASN A 240 0.34 -2.91 12.79
CA ASN A 240 1.46 -2.28 12.10
C ASN A 240 2.29 -1.41 13.05
N VAL A 241 1.65 -0.56 13.85
CA VAL A 241 2.37 0.26 14.85
C VAL A 241 3.17 -0.61 15.82
N LEU A 242 2.63 -1.76 16.25
CA LEU A 242 3.37 -2.72 17.10
C LEU A 242 4.57 -3.39 16.40
N ARG A 243 4.56 -3.51 15.06
CA ARG A 243 5.73 -3.97 14.28
C ARG A 243 6.74 -2.84 14.07
N CYS A 244 6.25 -1.62 13.87
CA CYS A 244 7.07 -0.45 13.61
C CYS A 244 7.79 0.06 14.88
N ASP A 245 7.10 0.05 16.02
CA ASP A 245 7.60 0.48 17.34
C ASP A 245 7.34 -0.59 18.41
N PRO A 246 8.03 -1.75 18.37
CA PRO A 246 7.77 -2.85 19.29
C PRO A 246 7.81 -2.45 20.77
N LEU A 247 7.05 -3.17 21.61
CA LEU A 247 6.94 -2.84 23.03
C LEU A 247 8.32 -2.80 23.72
N SER A 248 8.60 -1.67 24.36
CA SER A 248 9.78 -1.39 25.15
C SER A 248 9.39 -0.73 26.47
N SER A 249 10.32 -0.63 27.42
CA SER A 249 10.07 0.12 28.66
C SER A 249 9.67 1.58 28.38
N GLY A 250 10.18 2.18 27.31
CA GLY A 250 9.94 3.58 26.93
C GLY A 250 8.57 3.86 26.30
N ASN A 251 7.94 2.89 25.62
CA ASN A 251 6.70 3.13 24.88
C ASN A 251 5.45 2.43 25.46
N ARG A 252 5.60 1.53 26.45
CA ARG A 252 4.48 0.81 27.09
C ARG A 252 3.40 1.72 27.67
N ALA A 253 3.80 2.86 28.26
CA ALA A 253 2.85 3.83 28.78
C ALA A 253 2.00 4.45 27.65
N SER A 254 2.62 4.75 26.51
CA SER A 254 1.93 5.26 25.33
C SER A 254 0.92 4.26 24.79
N TYR A 255 1.31 3.00 24.65
CA TYR A 255 0.40 1.93 24.22
C TYR A 255 -0.81 1.76 25.14
N ARG A 256 -0.64 1.84 26.47
CA ARG A 256 -1.77 1.79 27.41
C ARG A 256 -2.76 2.93 27.19
N LYS A 257 -2.25 4.15 26.99
CA LYS A 257 -3.10 5.33 26.72
C LYS A 257 -3.82 5.20 25.38
N ILE A 258 -3.14 4.73 24.33
CA ILE A 258 -3.73 4.49 23.02
C ILE A 258 -4.87 3.46 23.13
N ALA A 259 -4.62 2.32 23.78
CA ALA A 259 -5.64 1.29 23.97
C ALA A 259 -6.87 1.85 24.72
N ALA A 260 -6.67 2.64 25.77
CA ALA A 260 -7.75 3.28 26.49
C ALA A 260 -8.57 4.24 25.59
N ALA A 261 -7.89 5.08 24.79
CA ALA A 261 -8.55 6.00 23.86
C ALA A 261 -9.41 5.26 22.81
N LEU A 262 -8.91 4.14 22.30
CA LEU A 262 -9.64 3.30 21.34
C LEU A 262 -10.91 2.67 21.95
N ARG A 263 -10.83 2.25 23.23
CA ARG A 263 -11.99 1.69 23.95
C ARG A 263 -13.11 2.71 24.11
N THR A 264 -12.78 3.98 24.37
CA THR A 264 -13.76 5.07 24.50
C THR A 264 -14.54 5.31 23.20
N LYS A 265 -14.00 4.90 22.04
CA LYS A 265 -14.59 5.13 20.71
C LYS A 265 -15.03 3.85 19.99
N SER A 266 -15.16 2.73 20.71
CA SER A 266 -15.60 1.43 20.18
C SER A 266 -14.68 0.79 19.12
N ALA A 267 -13.45 1.28 18.94
CA ALA A 267 -12.41 0.67 18.10
C ALA A 267 -11.79 -0.56 18.77
N THR A 268 -12.63 -1.58 18.98
CA THR A 268 -12.36 -2.66 19.93
C THR A 268 -11.33 -3.67 19.43
N SER A 269 -11.20 -3.86 18.12
CA SER A 269 -10.21 -4.76 17.51
C SER A 269 -8.78 -4.28 17.77
N ASP A 270 -8.48 -3.02 17.44
CA ASP A 270 -7.16 -2.43 17.63
C ASP A 270 -6.77 -2.33 19.10
N ALA A 271 -7.72 -1.95 19.97
CA ALA A 271 -7.51 -1.93 21.41
C ALA A 271 -7.11 -3.32 21.94
N ARG A 272 -7.83 -4.38 21.52
CA ARG A 272 -7.54 -5.76 21.92
C ARG A 272 -6.16 -6.23 21.45
N LEU A 273 -5.71 -5.83 20.26
CA LEU A 273 -4.38 -6.16 19.76
C LEU A 273 -3.28 -5.57 20.64
N ILE A 274 -3.40 -4.29 21.00
CA ILE A 274 -2.46 -3.61 21.89
C ILE A 274 -2.47 -4.22 23.29
N GLU A 275 -3.65 -4.46 23.87
CA GLU A 275 -3.80 -5.06 25.19
C GLU A 275 -3.22 -6.48 25.25
N ALA A 276 -3.43 -7.29 24.20
CA ALA A 276 -2.85 -8.62 24.10
C ALA A 276 -1.31 -8.56 24.03
N ALA A 277 -0.73 -7.63 23.27
CA ALA A 277 0.71 -7.42 23.23
C ALA A 277 1.26 -6.99 24.60
N LEU A 278 0.59 -6.04 25.26
CA LEU A 278 0.97 -5.54 26.60
C LEU A 278 0.97 -6.66 27.65
N SER A 279 0.02 -7.60 27.54
CA SER A 279 -0.14 -8.74 28.44
C SER A 279 0.91 -9.83 28.23
N LYS A 280 1.35 -10.03 26.97
CA LYS A 280 2.42 -11.01 26.64
C LYS A 280 3.82 -10.53 27.03
N GLY A 281 4.05 -9.22 27.06
CA GLY A 281 5.37 -8.61 27.31
C GLY A 281 5.89 -8.67 28.75
N LEU A 282 5.56 -9.69 29.53
CA LEU A 282 6.15 -9.98 30.85
C LEU A 282 7.33 -10.97 30.78
N GLY A 283 7.66 -11.52 29.61
CA GLY A 283 8.83 -12.38 29.42
C GLY A 283 9.48 -12.16 28.06
N GLY A 284 10.67 -11.56 28.04
CA GLY A 284 11.46 -11.37 26.83
C GLY A 284 12.19 -10.04 26.78
N SER A 285 13.19 -9.87 27.65
CA SER A 285 14.24 -8.87 27.45
C SER A 285 15.16 -9.39 26.33
N LEU A 286 15.25 -8.66 25.23
CA LEU A 286 16.34 -8.77 24.27
C LEU A 286 16.68 -7.37 23.74
N ASP A 287 17.77 -6.85 24.31
CA ASP A 287 18.75 -5.89 23.82
C ASP A 287 18.33 -4.71 22.94
N THR A 288 18.30 -3.56 23.61
CA THR A 288 18.67 -2.22 23.18
C THR A 288 19.74 -2.20 22.07
N ARG A 289 19.38 -1.60 20.93
CA ARG A 289 20.29 -0.73 20.18
C ARG A 289 19.57 0.57 19.88
N GLU A 290 19.77 1.51 20.79
CA GLU A 290 19.43 2.92 20.65
C GLU A 290 20.37 3.52 19.59
N SER A 291 19.83 3.93 18.45
CA SER A 291 20.55 4.77 17.51
C SER A 291 20.38 6.22 17.94
N LYS A 292 21.38 6.74 18.65
CA LYS A 292 21.64 8.18 18.70
C LYS A 292 22.11 8.60 17.31
N ASP A 293 21.38 9.49 16.63
CA ASP A 293 21.97 10.30 15.57
C ASP A 293 21.58 11.78 15.71
N ALA A 294 22.65 12.55 15.90
CA ALA A 294 22.90 13.96 15.68
C ALA A 294 21.72 14.94 15.63
N ASP A 295 21.69 15.77 16.67
CA ASP A 295 21.09 17.09 16.75
C ASP A 295 21.73 18.00 15.68
N ALA A 296 21.14 18.04 14.47
CA ALA A 296 21.39 19.11 13.51
C ALA A 296 20.40 20.23 13.83
N GLU A 297 20.93 21.33 14.35
CA GLU A 297 20.27 22.55 14.79
C GLU A 297 19.05 22.94 13.92
N ARG A 298 17.86 22.53 14.37
CA ARG A 298 16.59 22.83 13.69
C ARG A 298 16.16 24.24 14.06
N ARG A 299 16.22 25.17 13.10
CA ARG A 299 15.79 26.57 13.29
C ARG A 299 14.42 26.77 12.66
N THR A 300 13.53 27.45 13.36
CA THR A 300 12.19 27.77 12.85
C THR A 300 12.24 29.04 11.99
N ALA A 301 11.54 29.04 10.88
CA ALA A 301 11.41 30.20 10.00
C ALA A 301 9.96 30.44 9.61
N ILE A 302 9.64 31.68 9.26
CA ILE A 302 8.31 32.11 8.82
C ILE A 302 8.39 32.51 7.36
N VAL A 303 7.39 32.11 6.55
CA VAL A 303 7.27 32.55 5.16
C VAL A 303 6.98 34.05 5.13
N SER A 304 7.91 34.84 4.57
CA SER A 304 7.91 36.31 4.62
C SER A 304 7.20 36.96 3.43
N VAL A 305 6.95 36.19 2.36
CA VAL A 305 6.29 36.65 1.13
C VAL A 305 4.83 36.17 1.05
N ALA A 306 3.99 36.89 0.30
CA ALA A 306 2.56 36.55 0.12
C ALA A 306 2.34 35.09 -0.32
N LYS A 307 3.22 34.58 -1.18
CA LYS A 307 3.20 33.22 -1.71
C LYS A 307 4.63 32.77 -2.01
N ALA A 308 5.10 31.76 -1.29
CA ALA A 308 6.37 31.12 -1.54
C ALA A 308 6.17 29.81 -2.29
N THR A 309 6.67 29.74 -3.52
CA THR A 309 6.62 28.49 -4.30
C THR A 309 7.54 27.46 -3.65
N LEU A 310 7.05 26.23 -3.55
CA LEU A 310 7.86 25.10 -3.10
C LEU A 310 8.44 24.37 -4.31
N PHE A 311 9.67 23.91 -4.18
CA PHE A 311 10.44 23.28 -5.23
C PHE A 311 10.82 21.86 -4.81
N THR A 312 10.89 20.96 -5.79
CA THR A 312 11.27 19.55 -5.53
C THR A 312 12.79 19.35 -5.50
N ALA A 313 13.55 20.29 -6.04
CA ALA A 313 15.01 20.41 -5.93
C ALA A 313 15.41 21.89 -5.72
N PRO A 314 16.66 22.22 -5.33
CA PRO A 314 17.12 23.60 -5.22
C PRO A 314 17.48 24.18 -6.60
N ASP A 315 16.48 24.21 -7.49
CA ASP A 315 16.56 24.65 -8.88
C ASP A 315 15.22 25.26 -9.30
N ASP A 316 15.26 26.43 -9.95
CA ASP A 316 14.10 27.18 -10.43
C ASP A 316 13.27 26.40 -11.47
N ALA A 317 13.89 25.47 -12.21
CA ALA A 317 13.18 24.61 -13.16
C ALA A 317 12.27 23.56 -12.48
N THR A 318 12.41 23.35 -11.17
CA THR A 318 11.70 22.31 -10.41
C THR A 318 10.55 22.84 -9.56
N ALA A 319 10.01 24.00 -9.94
CA ALA A 319 8.85 24.61 -9.31
C ALA A 319 7.67 23.62 -9.28
N SER A 320 7.20 23.33 -8.07
CA SER A 320 6.02 22.49 -7.90
C SER A 320 4.74 23.33 -7.99
N ARG A 321 3.59 22.66 -8.06
CA ARG A 321 2.28 23.33 -7.87
C ARG A 321 2.00 23.68 -6.40
N THR A 322 2.82 23.20 -5.47
CA THR A 322 2.66 23.47 -4.04
C THR A 322 3.35 24.78 -3.65
N TYR A 323 2.73 25.50 -2.73
CA TYR A 323 3.20 26.77 -2.22
C TYR A 323 2.81 26.92 -0.76
N LEU A 324 3.55 27.76 -0.06
CA LEU A 324 3.20 28.25 1.27
C LEU A 324 2.77 29.71 1.15
N VAL A 325 1.97 30.19 2.09
CA VAL A 325 1.52 31.58 2.14
C VAL A 325 2.22 32.31 3.28
N GLN A 326 2.15 33.64 3.23
CA GLN A 326 2.73 34.48 4.27
C GLN A 326 2.28 34.04 5.66
N ASN A 327 3.23 34.02 6.60
CA ASN A 327 3.06 33.59 7.99
C ASN A 327 2.96 32.07 8.22
N ASP A 328 3.03 31.23 7.17
CA ASP A 328 3.22 29.80 7.37
C ASP A 328 4.57 29.56 8.07
N VAL A 329 4.56 28.69 9.08
CA VAL A 329 5.73 28.35 9.88
C VAL A 329 6.36 27.08 9.34
N VAL A 330 7.68 27.12 9.15
CA VAL A 330 8.46 25.98 8.67
C VAL A 330 9.66 25.71 9.56
N THR A 331 10.11 24.46 9.60
CA THR A 331 11.39 24.11 10.23
C THR A 331 12.45 24.03 9.15
N VAL A 332 13.52 24.82 9.27
CA VAL A 332 14.66 24.77 8.35
C VAL A 332 15.53 23.58 8.73
N LEU A 333 15.63 22.62 7.81
CA LEU A 333 16.41 21.40 8.01
C LEU A 333 17.82 21.52 7.40
N LYS A 334 17.97 22.29 6.32
CA LYS A 334 19.25 22.49 5.63
C LYS A 334 19.25 23.79 4.81
N GLN A 335 20.38 24.50 4.78
CA GLN A 335 20.60 25.68 3.93
C GLN A 335 21.82 25.48 3.04
N SER A 336 21.69 24.58 2.08
CA SER A 336 22.71 24.33 1.06
C SER A 336 22.03 23.60 -0.10
N PRO A 337 22.16 24.06 -1.35
CA PRO A 337 23.09 25.10 -1.84
C PRO A 337 22.66 26.53 -1.48
N ALA A 338 23.57 27.50 -1.69
CA ALA A 338 23.31 28.91 -1.41
C ALA A 338 22.06 29.42 -2.13
N GLY A 339 21.25 30.23 -1.45
CA GLY A 339 19.96 30.73 -1.95
C GLY A 339 18.78 29.78 -1.72
N TRP A 340 19.01 28.59 -1.17
CA TRP A 340 17.98 27.58 -0.96
C TRP A 340 17.93 27.08 0.48
N ALA A 341 16.72 26.86 0.97
CA ALA A 341 16.47 26.18 2.23
C ALA A 341 15.61 24.95 1.98
N TYR A 342 15.99 23.82 2.57
CA TYR A 342 15.15 22.64 2.66
C TYR A 342 14.36 22.73 3.96
N VAL A 343 13.04 22.75 3.82
CA VAL A 343 12.14 23.07 4.93
C VAL A 343 11.10 21.97 5.11
N ASP A 344 10.72 21.79 6.37
CA ASP A 344 9.58 20.98 6.78
C ASP A 344 8.42 21.89 7.12
N TYR A 345 7.35 21.79 6.33
CA TYR A 345 6.06 22.41 6.64
C TYR A 345 5.10 21.33 7.14
N VAL A 346 4.55 21.53 8.34
CA VAL A 346 3.51 20.66 8.88
C VAL A 346 2.16 21.28 8.57
N SER A 347 1.37 20.63 7.73
CA SER A 347 0.02 21.09 7.44
C SER A 347 -0.87 21.03 8.69
N ALA A 348 -2.03 21.68 8.64
CA ALA A 348 -3.04 21.60 9.70
C ALA A 348 -3.50 20.15 9.99
N SER A 349 -3.31 19.22 9.04
CA SER A 349 -3.61 17.80 9.21
C SER A 349 -2.42 16.97 9.73
N GLY A 350 -1.34 17.62 10.16
CA GLY A 350 -0.11 16.96 10.61
C GLY A 350 0.75 16.37 9.49
N LYS A 351 0.39 16.62 8.22
CA LYS A 351 1.14 16.07 7.09
C LYS A 351 2.38 16.92 6.86
N HIS A 352 3.53 16.29 6.93
CA HIS A 352 4.80 16.90 6.60
C HIS A 352 4.92 17.10 5.09
N VAL A 353 5.34 18.31 4.71
CA VAL A 353 5.65 18.69 3.34
C VAL A 353 7.08 19.19 3.34
N LEU A 354 7.99 18.26 3.02
CA LEU A 354 9.41 18.54 2.91
C LEU A 354 9.73 19.03 1.50
N ARG A 355 10.13 20.29 1.36
CA ARG A 355 10.39 20.92 0.06
C ARG A 355 11.51 21.94 0.15
N TRP A 356 12.07 22.25 -1.01
CA TRP A 356 12.95 23.39 -1.17
C TRP A 356 12.14 24.68 -1.27
N ILE A 357 12.59 25.72 -0.60
CA ILE A 357 12.08 27.08 -0.69
C ILE A 357 13.27 28.01 -0.93
N LYS A 358 13.06 29.12 -1.62
CA LYS A 358 14.13 30.11 -1.74
C LYS A 358 14.39 30.72 -0.37
N ALA A 359 15.67 30.81 0.00
CA ALA A 359 16.06 31.25 1.34
C ALA A 359 15.67 32.71 1.61
N ASP A 360 15.49 33.53 0.57
CA ASP A 360 15.01 34.91 0.66
C ASP A 360 13.48 35.04 0.87
N GLN A 361 12.73 33.94 0.74
CA GLN A 361 11.27 33.89 0.94
C GLN A 361 10.87 33.50 2.36
N ILE A 362 11.85 33.24 3.23
CA ILE A 362 11.65 32.90 4.63
C ILE A 362 12.49 33.81 5.52
N SER A 363 11.95 34.15 6.69
CA SER A 363 12.66 34.85 7.75
C SER A 363 12.92 33.87 8.88
N ILE A 364 14.18 33.58 9.13
CA ILE A 364 14.61 32.69 10.22
C ILE A 364 14.50 33.50 11.50
N ASN A 365 13.79 32.95 12.48
CA ASN A 365 13.82 33.52 13.82
C ASN A 365 15.10 33.02 14.48
N GLU A 366 15.99 33.95 14.86
CA GLU A 366 17.18 33.64 15.68
C GLU A 366 16.80 33.19 17.09
#